data_AF-A0A497T4T4-F1
#
_entry.id   AF-A0A497T4T4-F1
#
_cell.length_a   1.000
_cell.length_b   1.000
_cell.length_c   1.000
_cell.angle_alpha   90.00
_cell.angle_beta   90.00
_cell.angle_gamma   90.00
#
_symmetry.space_group_name_H-M   'P 1'
#
loop_
_entity.id
_entity.type
_entity.pdbx_description
1 polymer ?
#
loop_
_entity_poly.entity_id
_entity_poly.type
_entity_poly.pdbx_seq_one_letter_code
_entity_poly.pdbx_strand_id
1 'polypeptide(L)'
;MDFSGIMNLAASGSVSYWISLGINLILSTLVGGILVVILTYLLAREASRLGNAFLMVLIINLINLFGILGFLAPSSFFLGMLLPVLVWIFLVKVFLGATWTHSLIIGILGWLLSIFLVPWITSLILPLIPL
;
A
#
# COMPACT_ATOMS: atom_id res chain seq x y z
N MET A 1 -9.27 25.38 -1.74
CA MET A 1 -7.85 24.97 -1.61
C MET A 1 -7.28 24.84 -3.00
N ASP A 2 -6.05 25.28 -3.14
CA ASP A 2 -5.42 25.75 -4.37
C ASP A 2 -5.01 24.58 -5.28
N PHE A 3 -5.61 24.48 -6.47
CA PHE A 3 -5.20 23.53 -7.52
C PHE A 3 -3.73 23.72 -7.91
N SER A 4 -3.11 24.85 -7.52
CA SER A 4 -1.69 25.13 -7.66
C SER A 4 -0.80 24.10 -6.95
N GLY A 5 -1.22 23.41 -5.88
CA GLY A 5 -0.37 22.43 -5.18
C GLY A 5 -0.17 21.14 -5.98
N ILE A 6 -1.27 20.60 -6.54
CA ILE A 6 -1.24 19.41 -7.40
C ILE A 6 -0.68 19.76 -8.78
N MET A 7 -1.01 20.94 -9.33
CA MET A 7 -0.43 21.43 -10.58
C MET A 7 1.07 21.77 -10.43
N ASN A 8 1.54 22.28 -9.29
CA ASN A 8 2.97 22.48 -9.06
C ASN A 8 3.69 21.14 -8.93
N LEU A 9 3.18 20.15 -8.18
CA LEU A 9 3.77 18.81 -8.15
C LEU A 9 3.82 18.15 -9.53
N ALA A 10 2.77 18.34 -10.35
CA ALA A 10 2.71 17.86 -11.73
C ALA A 10 3.67 18.60 -12.68
N ALA A 11 3.83 19.92 -12.51
CA ALA A 11 4.58 20.80 -13.41
C ALA A 11 6.05 21.04 -12.98
N SER A 12 6.41 20.78 -11.71
CA SER A 12 7.74 21.07 -11.15
C SER A 12 8.60 19.82 -10.91
N GLY A 13 8.07 18.62 -11.11
CA GLY A 13 8.81 17.37 -10.96
C GLY A 13 9.75 17.14 -12.14
N SER A 14 11.06 17.09 -11.88
CA SER A 14 12.03 16.63 -12.89
C SER A 14 11.68 15.21 -13.36
N VAL A 15 12.05 14.83 -14.58
CA VAL A 15 11.85 13.45 -15.08
C VAL A 15 12.40 12.41 -14.10
N SER A 16 13.51 12.73 -13.43
CA SER A 16 14.11 11.90 -12.37
C SER A 16 13.18 11.67 -11.17
N TYR A 17 12.40 12.68 -10.75
CA TYR A 17 11.42 12.53 -9.66
C TYR A 17 10.30 11.54 -10.02
N TRP A 18 9.75 11.63 -11.23
CA TRP A 18 8.70 10.71 -11.69
C TRP A 18 9.20 9.27 -11.84
N ILE A 19 10.42 9.10 -12.35
CA ILE A 19 11.08 7.79 -12.42
C ILE A 19 11.28 7.22 -11.02
N SER A 20 11.73 8.04 -10.06
CA SER A 20 11.91 7.63 -8.66
C SER A 20 10.59 7.22 -8.00
N LEU A 21 9.50 7.97 -8.23
CA LEU A 21 8.17 7.59 -7.74
C LEU A 21 7.70 6.26 -8.34
N GLY A 22 7.87 6.07 -9.65
CA GLY A 22 7.51 4.82 -10.33
C GLY A 22 8.27 3.61 -9.78
N ILE A 23 9.59 3.75 -9.58
CA ILE A 23 10.43 2.69 -9.00
C ILE A 23 10.01 2.38 -7.56
N ASN A 24 9.78 3.40 -6.73
CA ASN A 24 9.29 3.21 -5.36
C ASN A 24 7.92 2.51 -5.33
N LEU A 25 7.01 2.87 -6.24
CA LEU A 25 5.71 2.22 -6.35
C LEU A 25 5.85 0.74 -6.72
N ILE A 26 6.70 0.41 -7.68
CA ILE A 26 6.94 -0.99 -8.09
C ILE A 26 7.58 -1.78 -6.95
N LEU A 27 8.64 -1.25 -6.33
CA LEU A 27 9.35 -1.93 -5.24
C LEU A 27 8.46 -2.15 -4.03
N SER A 28 7.74 -1.13 -3.56
CA SER A 28 6.81 -1.24 -2.44
C SER A 28 5.70 -2.24 -2.73
N THR A 29 5.23 -2.31 -3.98
CA THR A 29 4.22 -3.29 -4.42
C THR A 29 4.78 -4.71 -4.42
N LEU A 30 6.01 -4.91 -4.90
CA LEU A 30 6.64 -6.23 -4.90
C LEU A 30 6.89 -6.71 -3.47
N VAL A 31 7.51 -5.88 -2.62
CA VAL A 31 7.79 -6.20 -1.23
C VAL A 31 6.49 -6.46 -0.46
N GLY A 32 5.53 -5.54 -0.54
CA GLY A 32 4.24 -5.69 0.15
C GLY A 32 3.45 -6.89 -0.38
N GLY A 33 3.46 -7.14 -1.68
CA GLY A 33 2.80 -8.29 -2.30
C GLY A 33 3.35 -9.62 -1.79
N ILE A 34 4.68 -9.77 -1.74
CA ILE A 34 5.35 -10.95 -1.17
C ILE A 34 4.95 -11.14 0.30
N LEU A 35 4.94 -10.07 1.10
CA LEU A 35 4.55 -10.14 2.50
C LEU A 35 3.10 -10.62 2.68
N VAL A 36 2.17 -10.08 1.88
CA VAL A 36 0.76 -10.49 1.91
C VAL A 36 0.60 -11.94 1.46
N VAL A 37 1.36 -12.39 0.45
CA VAL A 37 1.39 -13.80 0.02
C VAL A 37 1.83 -14.70 1.17
N ILE A 38 2.92 -14.37 1.85
CA ILE A 38 3.43 -15.13 3.00
C ILE A 38 2.38 -15.16 4.13
N LEU A 39 1.79 -14.02 4.48
CA LEU A 39 0.75 -13.94 5.50
C LEU A 39 -0.47 -14.81 5.17
N THR A 40 -0.93 -14.74 3.92
CA THR A 40 -2.09 -15.50 3.45
C THR A 40 -1.79 -17.00 3.46
N TYR A 41 -0.59 -17.39 3.03
CA TYR A 41 -0.14 -18.77 3.06
C TYR A 41 -0.09 -19.34 4.49
N LEU A 42 0.45 -18.58 5.45
CA LEU A 42 0.55 -19.00 6.85
C LEU A 42 -0.81 -19.08 7.55
N LEU A 43 -1.68 -18.10 7.32
CA LEU A 43 -2.91 -17.93 8.10
C LEU A 43 -4.13 -18.60 7.46
N ALA A 44 -4.28 -18.52 6.14
CA ALA A 44 -5.46 -19.06 5.46
C ALA A 44 -5.19 -20.42 4.80
N ARG A 45 -3.93 -20.79 4.55
CA ARG A 45 -3.53 -21.99 3.77
C ARG A 45 -4.20 -22.12 2.40
N GLU A 46 -4.87 -21.08 1.93
CA GLU A 46 -5.58 -21.04 0.66
C GLU A 46 -4.72 -20.34 -0.39
N ALA A 47 -3.99 -21.14 -1.17
CA ALA A 47 -3.10 -20.64 -2.21
C ALA A 47 -3.85 -20.13 -3.47
N SER A 48 -5.16 -20.38 -3.58
CA SER A 48 -5.92 -20.22 -4.82
C SER A 48 -6.10 -18.77 -5.29
N ARG A 49 -5.76 -17.76 -4.45
CA ARG A 49 -5.95 -16.34 -4.78
C ARG A 49 -4.71 -15.47 -4.58
N LEU A 50 -3.53 -16.08 -4.47
CA LEU A 50 -2.26 -15.36 -4.28
C LEU A 50 -1.93 -14.36 -5.40
N GLY A 51 -2.43 -14.60 -6.62
CA GLY A 51 -2.27 -13.66 -7.75
C GLY A 51 -2.88 -12.29 -7.49
N ASN A 52 -3.93 -12.21 -6.68
CA ASN A 52 -4.59 -10.94 -6.36
C ASN A 52 -3.88 -10.14 -5.26
N ALA A 53 -2.92 -10.75 -4.53
CA ALA A 53 -2.20 -10.09 -3.45
C ALA A 53 -1.36 -8.90 -3.95
N PHE A 54 -0.68 -9.07 -5.09
CA PHE A 54 0.11 -7.99 -5.69
C PHE A 54 -0.78 -6.84 -6.17
N LEU A 55 -1.90 -7.16 -6.83
CA LEU A 55 -2.86 -6.16 -7.29
C LEU A 55 -3.49 -5.42 -6.10
N MET A 56 -3.85 -6.13 -5.03
CA MET A 56 -4.35 -5.53 -3.80
C MET A 56 -3.36 -4.50 -3.23
N VAL A 57 -2.09 -4.88 -3.10
CA VAL A 57 -1.04 -3.98 -2.59
C VAL A 57 -0.79 -2.81 -3.54
N LEU A 58 -0.82 -3.03 -4.85
CA LEU A 58 -0.71 -1.96 -5.84
C LEU A 58 -1.81 -0.90 -5.64
N ILE A 59 -3.06 -1.34 -5.48
CA ILE A 59 -4.19 -0.43 -5.26
C ILE A 59 -3.98 0.37 -3.97
N ILE A 60 -3.53 -0.27 -2.89
CA ILE A 60 -3.24 0.41 -1.63
C ILE A 60 -2.14 1.46 -1.80
N ASN A 61 -1.07 1.10 -2.50
CA ASN A 61 0.02 2.03 -2.75
C ASN A 61 -0.41 3.21 -3.62
N LEU A 62 -1.28 2.99 -4.62
CA LEU A 62 -1.87 4.08 -5.40
C LEU A 62 -2.77 4.98 -4.56
N ILE A 63 -3.63 4.40 -3.72
CA ILE A 63 -4.48 5.14 -2.78
C ILE A 63 -3.64 6.03 -1.86
N ASN A 64 -2.53 5.50 -1.35
CA ASN A 64 -1.61 6.22 -0.49
C ASN A 64 -0.83 7.31 -1.26
N LEU A 65 -0.35 7.00 -2.47
CA LEU A 65 0.40 7.92 -3.33
C LEU A 65 -0.40 9.17 -3.67
N PHE A 66 -1.69 9.00 -3.99
CA PHE A 66 -2.59 10.11 -4.29
C PHE A 66 -3.19 10.78 -3.05
N GLY A 67 -2.86 10.30 -1.85
CA GLY A 67 -3.36 10.88 -0.60
C GLY A 67 -4.88 10.81 -0.43
N ILE A 68 -5.55 9.86 -1.10
CA ILE A 68 -7.02 9.77 -1.13
C ILE A 68 -7.59 9.62 0.29
N LEU A 69 -6.89 8.87 1.15
CA LEU A 69 -7.33 8.67 2.54
C LEU A 69 -7.20 9.94 3.39
N GLY A 70 -6.18 10.76 3.14
CA GLY A 70 -6.00 12.05 3.80
C GLY A 70 -7.07 13.06 3.38
N PHE A 71 -7.53 12.98 2.13
CA PHE A 71 -8.66 13.78 1.64
C PHE A 71 -9.98 13.42 2.34
N LEU A 72 -10.20 12.14 2.64
CA LEU A 72 -11.42 11.65 3.29
C LEU A 72 -11.44 11.89 4.81
N ALA A 73 -10.28 12.09 5.44
CA ALA A 73 -10.15 12.29 6.88
C ALA A 73 -9.26 13.50 7.24
N PRO A 74 -9.60 14.73 6.79
CA PRO A 74 -8.68 15.86 6.83
C PRO A 74 -8.40 16.43 8.23
N SER A 75 -9.24 16.13 9.24
CA SER A 75 -9.21 16.84 10.53
C SER A 75 -9.37 15.97 11.77
N SER A 76 -9.49 14.64 11.63
CA SER A 76 -9.59 13.76 12.80
C SER A 76 -8.47 12.72 12.82
N PHE A 77 -7.67 12.75 13.88
CA PHE A 77 -6.61 11.80 14.15
C PHE A 77 -7.12 10.35 14.12
N PHE A 78 -8.29 10.11 14.73
CA PHE A 78 -8.89 8.78 14.80
C PHE A 78 -9.30 8.24 13.43
N LEU A 79 -9.96 9.04 12.58
CA LEU A 79 -10.28 8.61 11.21
C LEU A 79 -9.01 8.42 10.37
N GLY A 80 -7.98 9.24 10.58
CA GLY A 80 -6.70 9.09 9.88
C GLY A 80 -5.99 7.76 10.15
N MET A 81 -6.19 7.17 11.33
CA MET A 81 -5.66 5.83 11.66
C MET A 81 -6.63 4.69 11.30
N LEU A 82 -7.92 4.87 11.53
CA LEU A 82 -8.91 3.82 11.35
C LEU A 82 -9.23 3.55 9.88
N LEU A 83 -9.31 4.61 9.06
CA LEU A 83 -9.70 4.51 7.66
C LEU A 83 -8.70 3.66 6.82
N PRO A 84 -7.36 3.84 6.95
CA PRO A 84 -6.41 2.94 6.28
C PRO A 84 -6.56 1.47 6.69
N VAL A 85 -6.80 1.19 7.97
CA VAL A 85 -7.00 -0.18 8.47
C VAL A 85 -8.26 -0.79 7.84
N LEU A 86 -9.36 -0.03 7.79
CA LEU A 86 -10.60 -0.49 7.16
C LEU A 86 -10.42 -0.77 5.66
N VAL A 87 -9.68 0.09 4.96
CA VAL A 87 -9.36 -0.12 3.53
C VAL A 87 -8.56 -1.39 3.34
N TRP A 88 -7.56 -1.65 4.18
CA TRP A 88 -6.80 -2.91 4.17
C TRP A 88 -7.70 -4.13 4.37
N ILE A 89 -8.56 -4.13 5.39
CA ILE A 89 -9.49 -5.24 5.68
C ILE A 89 -10.44 -5.46 4.50
N PHE A 90 -11.00 -4.38 3.95
CA PHE A 90 -11.92 -4.44 2.82
C PHE A 90 -11.25 -5.00 1.57
N LEU A 91 -10.05 -4.54 1.24
CA LEU A 91 -9.30 -5.00 0.08
C LEU A 91 -8.89 -6.47 0.23
N VAL A 92 -8.45 -6.90 1.41
CA VAL A 92 -8.21 -8.33 1.69
C VAL A 92 -9.47 -9.14 1.48
N LYS A 93 -10.62 -8.66 1.96
CA LYS A 93 -11.90 -9.35 1.78
C LYS A 93 -12.28 -9.51 0.31
N VAL A 94 -12.16 -8.43 -0.47
CA VAL A 94 -12.54 -8.40 -1.89
C VAL A 94 -11.56 -9.22 -2.75
N PHE A 95 -10.26 -9.00 -2.59
CA PHE A 95 -9.24 -9.56 -3.47
C PHE A 95 -8.82 -10.98 -3.10
N LEU A 96 -8.70 -11.28 -1.81
CA LEU A 96 -8.32 -12.61 -1.33
C LEU A 96 -9.52 -13.49 -1.00
N GLY A 97 -10.74 -12.95 -0.94
CA GLY A 97 -11.95 -13.73 -0.70
C GLY A 97 -12.01 -14.44 0.66
N ALA A 98 -11.11 -14.09 1.57
CA ALA A 98 -10.97 -14.77 2.85
C ALA A 98 -12.25 -14.63 3.70
N THR A 99 -12.41 -15.52 4.69
CA THR A 99 -13.48 -15.36 5.69
C THR A 99 -13.28 -14.06 6.47
N TRP A 100 -14.36 -13.49 7.01
CA TRP A 100 -14.29 -12.17 7.69
C TRP A 100 -13.26 -12.11 8.82
N THR A 101 -13.07 -13.21 9.56
CA THR A 101 -12.05 -13.32 10.61
C THR A 101 -10.64 -13.27 10.06
N HIS A 102 -10.36 -13.99 8.98
CA HIS A 102 -9.05 -13.97 8.32
C HIS A 102 -8.80 -12.62 7.64
N SER A 103 -9.83 -12.01 7.03
CA SER A 103 -9.70 -10.66 6.44
C SER A 103 -9.37 -9.61 7.49
N LEU A 104 -9.94 -9.70 8.69
CA LEU A 104 -9.59 -8.83 9.80
C LEU A 104 -8.13 -8.99 10.21
N ILE A 105 -7.69 -10.23 10.47
CA ILE A 105 -6.34 -10.52 10.94
C ILE A 105 -5.30 -10.12 9.88
N ILE A 106 -5.48 -10.58 8.63
CA ILE A 106 -4.57 -10.28 7.52
C ILE A 106 -4.59 -8.78 7.20
N GLY A 107 -5.74 -8.11 7.26
CA GLY A 107 -5.85 -6.67 7.03
C GLY A 107 -5.09 -5.86 8.07
N ILE A 108 -5.25 -6.17 9.36
CA ILE A 108 -4.54 -5.47 10.45
C ILE A 108 -3.04 -5.74 10.38
N LEU A 109 -2.63 -7.00 10.18
CA LEU A 109 -1.22 -7.35 10.06
C LEU A 109 -0.60 -6.75 8.80
N GLY A 110 -1.28 -6.81 7.66
CA GLY A 110 -0.85 -6.20 6.41
C GLY A 110 -0.64 -4.70 6.55
N TRP A 111 -1.58 -4.00 7.21
CA TRP A 111 -1.44 -2.58 7.53
C TRP A 111 -0.23 -2.31 8.42
N LEU A 112 -0.06 -3.04 9.54
CA LEU A 112 1.10 -2.88 10.44
C LEU A 112 2.41 -3.11 9.70
N LEU A 113 2.53 -4.18 8.92
CA LEU A 113 3.73 -4.48 8.13
C LEU A 113 3.98 -3.41 7.06
N SER A 114 2.93 -2.83 6.48
CA SER A 114 3.08 -1.76 5.47
C SER A 114 3.64 -0.46 6.06
N ILE A 115 3.44 -0.21 7.35
CA ILE A 115 3.97 0.98 8.04
C ILE A 115 5.43 0.78 8.42
N PHE A 116 5.80 -0.40 8.90
CA PHE A 116 7.14 -0.63 9.45
C PHE A 116 8.06 -1.38 8.50
N LEU A 117 7.61 -2.51 7.98
CA LEU A 117 8.45 -3.45 7.26
C LEU A 117 8.67 -3.05 5.81
N VAL A 118 7.63 -2.57 5.12
CA VAL A 118 7.76 -2.15 3.71
C VAL A 118 8.74 -0.99 3.55
N PRO A 119 8.64 0.13 4.30
CA PRO A 119 9.59 1.24 4.16
C PRO A 119 11.01 0.82 4.52
N TRP A 120 11.16 -0.01 5.56
CA TRP A 120 12.46 -0.53 5.97
C TRP A 120 13.11 -1.34 4.84
N ILE A 121 12.41 -2.32 4.25
CA ILE A 121 12.94 -3.13 3.15
C ILE A 121 13.20 -2.27 1.90
N THR A 122 12.26 -1.39 1.53
CA THR A 122 12.42 -0.53 0.35
C THR A 122 13.63 0.39 0.49
N SER A 123 13.89 0.92 1.70
CA SER A 123 15.07 1.76 1.97
C SER A 123 16.41 1.03 1.85
N LEU A 124 16.43 -0.29 2.07
CA LEU A 124 17.62 -1.12 1.88
C LEU A 124 17.88 -1.43 0.40
N ILE A 125 16.83 -1.55 -0.41
CA ILE A 125 16.92 -1.91 -1.84
C ILE A 125 17.21 -0.70 -2.72
N LEU A 126 16.64 0.47 -2.38
CA LEU A 126 16.73 1.68 -3.22
C LEU A 126 18.18 2.09 -3.58
N PRO A 127 19.17 2.05 -2.65
CA PRO A 127 20.56 2.40 -2.98
C PRO A 127 21.26 1.45 -3.95
N LEU A 128 20.72 0.24 -4.15
CA LEU A 128 21.27 -0.76 -5.06
C LEU A 128 20.85 -0.53 -6.51
N ILE A 129 19.91 0.38 -6.76
CA ILE A 129 19.43 0.71 -8.10
C ILE A 129 20.21 1.95 -8.56
N PRO A 130 21.09 1.83 -9.56
CA PRO A 130 21.73 2.99 -10.17
C PRO A 130 20.65 3.78 -10.93
N LEU A 131 20.33 4.98 -10.43
CA LEU A 131 19.42 5.95 -11.05
C LEU A 131 20.18 6.96 -11.90
#